data_AF-A0A3P1XN95-F1
#
_entry.id   AF-A0A3P1XN95-F1
#
_cell.length_a   1.000
_cell.length_b   1.000
_cell.length_c   1.000
_cell.angle_alpha   90.00
_cell.angle_beta   90.00
_cell.angle_gamma   90.00
#
_symmetry.space_group_name_H-M   'P 1'
#
loop_
_entity.id
_entity.type
_entity.pdbx_description
1 polymer ?
#
loop_
_entity_poly.entity_id
_entity_poly.type
_entity_poly.pdbx_seq_one_letter_code
_entity_poly.pdbx_strand_id
1 'polypeptide(L)' 'DAHALKEQMLELLRQRGAQYPAEHNVGHLYKAPENLARFYQENDPTNSMNPGIGKTSKRKNWA' A
#
# COMPACT_ATOMS: atom_id res chain seq x y z
N ASP A 1 -19.66 -8.93 5.75
CA ASP A 1 -18.20 -9.10 5.59
C ASP A 1 -17.57 -7.70 5.52
N ALA A 2 -16.76 -7.34 6.52
CA ALA A 2 -16.12 -6.03 6.60
C ALA A 2 -15.03 -5.83 5.52
N HIS A 3 -14.40 -6.90 5.05
CA HIS A 3 -13.41 -6.83 4.00
C HIS A 3 -14.06 -6.48 2.65
N ALA A 4 -15.13 -7.19 2.31
CA ALA A 4 -15.92 -6.91 1.10
C ALA A 4 -16.48 -5.47 1.09
N LEU A 5 -17.00 -5.00 2.21
CA LEU A 5 -17.50 -3.62 2.34
C LEU A 5 -16.40 -2.59 2.08
N LYS A 6 -15.21 -2.79 2.66
CA LYS A 6 -14.07 -1.88 2.45
C LYS A 6 -13.69 -1.81 0.98
N GLU A 7 -13.57 -2.94 0.29
CA GLU A 7 -13.20 -2.96 -1.13
C GLU A 7 -14.25 -2.25 -2.00
N GLN A 8 -15.54 -2.40 -1.70
CA GLN A 8 -16.62 -1.64 -2.36
C GLN A 8 -16.49 -0.13 -2.16
N MET A 9 -16.19 0.33 -0.93
CA MET A 9 -15.97 1.75 -0.65
C MET A 9 -14.74 2.30 -1.39
N LEU A 10 -13.66 1.53 -1.45
CA LEU A 10 -12.44 1.93 -2.15
C LEU A 10 -12.64 2.03 -3.67
N GLU A 11 -13.48 1.17 -4.25
CA GLU A 11 -13.88 1.27 -5.66
C GLU A 11 -14.62 2.59 -5.94
N LEU A 12 -15.59 2.96 -5.09
CA LEU A 12 -16.32 4.23 -5.24
C LEU A 12 -15.39 5.45 -5.16
N LEU A 13 -14.40 5.42 -4.26
CA LEU A 13 -13.41 6.50 -4.14
C LEU A 13 -12.52 6.59 -5.39
N ARG A 14 -12.08 5.45 -5.94
CA ARG A 14 -11.31 5.43 -7.20
C ARG A 14 -12.12 5.99 -8.36
N GLN A 15 -13.39 5.62 -8.48
CA GLN A 15 -14.29 6.14 -9.52
C GLN A 15 -14.46 7.67 -9.43
N ARG A 16 -14.40 8.23 -8.22
CA ARG A 16 -14.43 9.68 -7.98
C ARG A 16 -13.08 10.37 -8.19
N GLY A 17 -12.03 9.64 -8.56
CA GLY A 17 -10.66 10.17 -8.67
C GLY A 17 -10.04 10.54 -7.33
N ALA A 18 -10.61 10.10 -6.21
CA ALA A 18 -10.08 10.38 -4.89
C ALA A 18 -8.83 9.54 -4.63
N GLN A 19 -7.78 10.18 -4.11
CA GLN A 19 -6.60 9.48 -3.61
C GLN A 19 -6.78 9.11 -2.14
N TYR A 20 -6.30 7.93 -1.78
CA TYR A 20 -6.27 7.45 -0.41
C TYR A 20 -5.02 6.60 -0.17
N PRO A 21 -4.50 6.58 1.06
CA PRO A 21 -4.89 7.38 2.22
C PRO A 21 -4.33 8.82 2.16
N ALA A 22 -5.09 9.80 2.66
CA ALA A 22 -4.76 11.23 2.53
C ALA A 22 -3.66 11.69 3.51
N GLU A 23 -3.66 11.19 4.75
CA GLU A 23 -2.72 11.61 5.81
C GLU A 23 -2.09 10.43 6.57
N HIS A 24 -2.84 9.34 6.75
CA HIS A 24 -2.46 8.23 7.63
C HIS A 24 -1.41 7.26 7.07
N ASN A 25 -0.89 7.51 5.86
CA ASN A 25 0.01 6.60 5.14
C ASN A 25 -0.65 5.22 4.87
N VAL A 26 -0.02 4.39 4.03
CA VAL A 26 -0.63 3.15 3.51
C VAL A 26 -0.69 2.03 4.54
N GLY A 27 0.23 2.02 5.51
CA GLY A 27 0.39 0.94 6.50
C GLY A 27 0.37 -0.43 5.83
N HIS A 28 -0.28 -1.43 6.42
CA HIS A 28 -0.57 -2.70 5.74
C HIS A 28 -2.01 -2.79 5.21
N LEU A 29 -2.75 -1.68 5.30
CA LEU A 29 -4.19 -1.64 5.05
C LEU A 29 -4.54 -1.23 3.62
N TYR A 30 -3.66 -0.46 2.99
CA TYR A 30 -3.84 0.07 1.64
C TYR A 30 -2.72 -0.41 0.73
N LYS A 31 -3.04 -0.58 -0.55
CA LYS A 31 -2.03 -0.87 -1.57
C LYS A 31 -1.23 0.41 -1.81
N ALA A 32 0.09 0.34 -1.70
CA ALA A 32 0.96 1.45 -2.08
C ALA A 32 0.82 1.72 -3.59
N PRO A 33 0.68 2.99 -3.99
CA PRO A 33 0.89 3.40 -5.37
C PRO A 33 2.30 3.01 -5.85
N GLU A 34 2.49 2.82 -7.16
CA GLU A 34 3.74 2.30 -7.71
C GLU A 34 4.96 3.19 -7.40
N ASN A 35 4.79 4.51 -7.50
CA ASN A 35 5.84 5.48 -7.15
C ASN A 35 6.26 5.35 -5.68
N LEU A 36 5.31 5.13 -4.77
CA LEU A 36 5.58 4.97 -3.35
C LEU A 36 6.24 3.62 -3.04
N ALA A 37 5.81 2.54 -3.71
CA ALA A 37 6.44 1.23 -3.60
C ALA A 37 7.90 1.26 -4.11
N ARG A 38 8.16 1.98 -5.21
CA ARG A 38 9.52 2.20 -5.73
C ARG A 38 10.38 2.99 -4.76
N PHE A 39 9.84 4.07 -4.20
CA PHE A 39 10.51 4.84 -3.16
C PHE A 39 10.87 3.98 -1.93
N TYR A 40 9.99 3.06 -1.51
CA TYR A 40 10.32 2.12 -0.44
C TYR A 40 11.47 1.17 -0.82
N GLN A 41 11.48 0.66 -2.05
CA GLN A 41 12.57 -0.19 -2.55
C GLN A 41 13.91 0.54 -2.65
N GLU A 42 13.90 1.80 -3.07
CA GLU A 42 15.11 2.64 -3.15
C GLU A 42 15.68 2.91 -1.75
N ASN A 43 14.84 3.13 -0.75
CA ASN A 43 15.28 3.38 0.63
C ASN A 43 15.70 2.12 1.38
N ASP A 44 15.04 0.98 1.12
CA ASP A 44 15.35 -0.30 1.74
C ASP A 44 15.45 -1.42 0.70
N PRO A 45 16.56 -1.48 -0.06
CA PRO A 45 16.74 -2.49 -1.10
C PRO A 45 16.73 -3.93 -0.56
N THR A 46 16.96 -4.12 0.75
CA THR A 46 16.99 -5.45 1.39
C THR A 46 15.64 -5.88 1.97
N ASN A 47 14.66 -4.98 2.03
CA ASN A 47 13.35 -5.17 2.68
C ASN A 47 13.48 -5.65 4.15
N SER A 48 14.36 -5.02 4.91
CA SER A 48 14.63 -5.34 6.32
C SER A 48 14.02 -4.33 7.30
N MET A 49 13.57 -3.17 6.84
CA MET A 49 12.99 -2.09 7.62
C MET A 49 11.51 -1.89 7.27
N ASN A 50 10.64 -2.35 8.16
CA ASN A 50 9.17 -2.33 8.00
C ASN A 50 8.64 -3.07 6.74
N PRO A 51 9.00 -4.35 6.55
CA PRO A 51 8.65 -5.12 5.36
C PRO A 51 7.14 -5.30 5.18
N GLY A 52 6.69 -5.23 3.93
CA GLY A 52 5.30 -5.43 3.54
C GLY A 52 4.39 -4.21 3.72
N ILE A 53 4.95 -3.04 4.02
CA ILE A 53 4.20 -1.77 4.00
C ILE A 53 3.62 -1.53 2.59
N GLY A 54 2.40 -1.01 2.52
CA GLY A 54 1.69 -0.80 1.27
C GLY A 54 1.19 -2.09 0.61
N LYS A 55 0.98 -3.17 1.38
CA LYS A 55 0.70 -4.52 0.85
C LYS A 55 1.77 -5.01 -0.14
N THR A 56 3.04 -4.62 0.07
CA THR A 56 4.19 -5.12 -0.69
C THR A 56 4.70 -6.46 -0.14
N SER A 57 5.77 -7.01 -0.73
CA SER A 57 6.39 -8.25 -0.25
C SER A 57 6.88 -8.11 1.20
N LYS A 58 6.70 -9.17 2.00
CA LYS A 58 7.29 -9.30 3.34
C LYS A 58 8.64 -10.03 3.34
N ARG A 59 9.11 -10.46 2.16
CA ARG A 59 10.32 -11.28 2.00
C ARG A 59 11.55 -10.40 1.79
N LYS A 60 12.71 -10.87 2.26
CA LYS A 60 14.00 -10.21 2.02
C LYS A 60 14.23 -10.02 0.53
N ASN A 61 14.88 -8.91 0.17
CA ASN A 61 15.16 -8.54 -1.21
C ASN A 61 13.91 -8.54 -2.11
N TRP A 62 12.74 -8.27 -1.51
CA TRP A 62 11.46 -8.07 -2.20
C TRP A 62 10.88 -9.28 -2.96
N ALA A 63 11.51 -10.47 -2.90
CA ALA A 63 11.10 -11.67 -3.65
C ALA A 63 11.13 -12.97 -2.83
#